data_AF-A0A378JNG5-F1
#
_entry.id   AF-A0A378JNG5-F1
#
_cell.length_a   1.000
_cell.length_b   1.000
_cell.length_c   1.000
_cell.angle_alpha   90.00
_cell.angle_beta   90.00
_cell.angle_gamma   90.00
#
_symmetry.space_group_name_H-M   'P 1'
#
loop_
_entity.id
_entity.type
_entity.pdbx_description
1 polymer ?
#
loop_
_entity_poly.entity_id
_entity_poly.type
_entity_poly.pdbx_seq_one_letter_code
_entity_poly.pdbx_strand_id
1 'polypeptide(L)' 'MDIITVDFEETLVINVKNNNILLVAFKTLEHGNIKFGVEAPRSVKIHREEIYQAIQSKEKQSEVT' A
#
# COMPACT_ATOMS: atom_id res chain seq x y z
N MET A 1 12.99 6.34 4.52
CA MET A 1 11.58 6.64 4.84
C MET A 1 11.38 8.07 4.43
N ASP A 2 10.65 8.28 3.35
CA ASP A 2 10.37 9.60 2.82
C ASP A 2 8.98 10.03 3.30
N ILE A 3 8.88 11.26 3.77
CA ILE A 3 7.61 11.85 4.22
C ILE A 3 7.17 12.82 3.14
N ILE A 4 5.97 12.59 2.61
CA ILE A 4 5.35 13.43 1.58
C ILE A 4 3.96 13.85 2.02
N THR A 5 3.56 15.06 1.64
CA THR A 5 2.18 15.51 1.77
C THR A 5 1.40 15.00 0.57
N VAL A 6 0.25 14.38 0.82
CA VAL A 6 -0.66 13.87 -0.22
C VAL A 6 -1.96 14.62 -0.09
N ASP A 7 -2.34 15.33 -1.14
CA ASP A 7 -3.62 15.98 -1.22
C ASP A 7 -4.73 14.96 -1.45
N PHE A 8 -5.90 15.21 -0.85
CA PHE A 8 -7.05 14.33 -1.01
C PHE A 8 -7.61 14.45 -2.44
N GLU A 9 -8.15 13.34 -2.94
CA GLU A 9 -8.73 13.22 -4.27
C GLU A 9 -7.75 13.47 -5.44
N GLU A 10 -6.45 13.60 -5.16
CA GLU A 10 -5.39 13.71 -6.16
C GLU A 10 -4.59 12.40 -6.29
N THR A 11 -4.03 12.18 -7.48
CA THR A 11 -3.26 10.97 -7.78
C THR A 11 -1.78 11.17 -7.52
N LEU A 12 -1.25 10.42 -6.56
CA LEU A 12 0.19 10.25 -6.37
C LEU A 12 0.68 9.06 -7.21
N VAL A 13 1.71 9.30 -8.04
CA VAL A 13 2.38 8.25 -8.82
C VAL A 13 3.62 7.76 -8.08
N ILE A 14 3.67 6.47 -7.76
CA ILE A 14 4.81 5.82 -7.10
C ILE A 14 5.45 4.86 -8.10
N ASN A 15 6.74 5.04 -8.38
CA ASN A 15 7.48 4.13 -9.25
C ASN A 15 8.21 3.07 -8.43
N VAL A 16 7.86 1.80 -8.62
CA VAL A 16 8.49 0.66 -7.93
C VAL A 16 8.87 -0.40 -8.96
N LYS A 17 10.18 -0.71 -9.05
CA LYS A 17 10.70 -1.75 -9.95
C LYS A 17 10.16 -1.61 -11.39
N ASN A 18 10.21 -0.39 -11.93
CA ASN A 18 9.68 -0.04 -13.26
C ASN A 18 8.15 -0.18 -13.43
N ASN A 19 7.40 -0.34 -12.35
CA ASN A 19 5.94 -0.29 -12.37
C ASN A 19 5.45 1.04 -11.78
N ASN A 20 4.48 1.65 -12.43
CA ASN A 20 3.77 2.80 -11.87
C ASN A 20 2.59 2.31 -11.04
N ILE A 21 2.52 2.76 -9.80
CA ILE A 21 1.44 2.51 -8.85
C ILE A 21 0.77 3.86 -8.61
N LEU A 22 -0.54 3.92 -8.79
CA LEU A 22 -1.33 5.12 -8.53
C LEU A 22 -1.96 4.99 -7.14
N LEU A 23 -1.77 6.01 -6.31
CA LEU A 23 -2.36 6.12 -4.99
C LEU A 23 -3.26 7.35 -4.94
N VAL A 24 -4.48 7.19 -4.42
CA VAL A 24 -5.40 8.30 -4.15
C VAL A 24 -5.88 8.21 -2.72
N ALA A 25 -5.79 9.30 -1.97
CA ALA A 25 -6.34 9.42 -0.63
C ALA A 25 -7.77 9.99 -0.70
N PHE A 26 -8.70 9.41 0.05
CA PHE A 26 -10.10 9.85 0.12
C PHE A 26 -10.49 10.13 1.57
N LYS A 27 -11.23 11.21 1.78
CA LYS A 27 -11.88 11.46 3.07
C LYS A 27 -13.00 10.46 3.28
N THR A 28 -13.15 10.02 4.53
CA THR A 28 -14.30 9.19 4.95
C THR A 28 -15.19 10.00 5.88
N LEU A 29 -16.44 9.56 6.03
CA LEU A 29 -17.37 10.16 7.00
C LEU A 29 -16.96 9.84 8.45
N GLU A 30 -16.16 8.80 8.66
CA GLU A 30 -15.69 8.39 9.98
C GLU A 30 -14.43 9.18 10.36
N HIS A 31 -14.51 9.89 11.48
CA HIS A 31 -13.41 10.70 11.97
C HIS A 31 -12.19 9.83 12.31
N GLY A 32 -11.03 10.19 11.76
CA GLY A 32 -9.77 9.46 11.96
C GLY A 32 -9.47 8.40 10.90
N ASN A 33 -10.45 8.04 10.05
CA ASN A 33 -10.23 7.09 8.96
C ASN A 33 -10.00 7.79 7.62
N ILE A 34 -8.98 7.31 6.92
CA ILE A 34 -8.66 7.70 5.54
C ILE A 34 -8.76 6.46 4.68
N LYS A 35 -9.40 6.57 3.51
CA LYS A 35 -9.45 5.50 2.52
C LYS A 35 -8.38 5.74 1.48
N PHE A 36 -7.64 4.69 1.11
CA PHE A 36 -6.72 4.72 0.00
C PHE A 36 -7.27 3.89 -1.17
N GLY A 37 -7.29 4.48 -2.35
CA GLY A 37 -7.42 3.76 -3.63
C GLY A 37 -6.02 3.48 -4.16
N VAL A 38 -5.78 2.24 -4.58
CA VAL A 38 -4.50 1.82 -5.17
C VAL A 38 -4.78 1.16 -6.50
N GLU A 39 -4.17 1.68 -7.56
CA GLU A 39 -4.13 1.04 -8.87
C GLU A 39 -2.71 0.59 -9.16
N ALA A 40 -2.54 -0.71 -9.43
CA ALA A 40 -1.24 -1.32 -9.70
C ALA A 40 -1.41 -2.49 -10.68
N PRO A 41 -0.36 -2.83 -11.44
CA PRO A 41 -0.32 -4.06 -12.22
C PRO A 41 -0.50 -5.30 -11.33
N ARG A 42 -1.13 -6.36 -11.85
CA ARG A 42 -1.37 -7.61 -11.11
C ARG A 42 -0.09 -8.33 -10.67
N SER A 43 1.04 -8.02 -11.29
CA SER A 43 2.37 -8.51 -10.90
C SER A 43 2.85 -7.94 -9.56
N VAL A 44 2.29 -6.83 -9.11
CA VAL A 44 2.62 -6.17 -7.84
C VAL A 44 1.53 -6.46 -6.83
N LYS A 45 1.87 -7.23 -5.79
CA LYS A 45 0.94 -7.50 -4.69
C LYS A 45 0.87 -6.29 -3.75
N ILE A 46 -0.35 -5.81 -3.51
CA ILE A 46 -0.63 -4.71 -2.58
C ILE A 46 -1.29 -5.30 -1.34
N HIS A 47 -0.71 -5.02 -0.18
CA HIS A 47 -1.21 -5.48 1.11
C HIS A 47 -1.22 -4.30 2.09
N ARG A 48 -2.12 -4.34 3.06
CA ARG A 48 -1.97 -3.52 4.27
C ARG A 48 -0.75 -4.01 5.04
N GLU A 49 -0.09 -3.11 5.76
CA GLU A 49 1.17 -3.43 6.45
C GLU A 49 1.01 -4.61 7.40
N GLU A 50 -0.04 -4.64 8.22
CA GLU A 50 -0.29 -5.70 9.19
C GLU A 50 -0.46 -7.07 8.51
N ILE A 51 -1.07 -7.10 7.33
CA ILE A 51 -1.26 -8.31 6.54
C ILE A 51 0.05 -8.73 5.89
N TYR A 52 0.83 -7.78 5.35
CA TYR A 52 2.13 -8.06 4.76
C TYR A 52 3.10 -8.67 5.77
N GLN A 53 3.17 -8.09 6.97
CA GLN A 53 3.99 -8.61 8.07
C GLN A 53 3.56 -10.03 8.45
N ALA A 54 2.27 -10.30 8.59
CA ALA A 54 1.76 -11.63 8.92
C ALA A 54 2.08 -12.69 7.85
N ILE A 55 2.05 -12.33 6.56
CA ILE A 55 2.47 -13.22 5.46
C ILE A 55 3.97 -13.53 5.58
N GLN A 56 4.80 -12.49 5.72
CA GLN A 56 6.24 -12.64 5.78
C GLN A 56 6.70 -13.47 6.99
N SER A 57 6.04 -13.31 8.15
CA SER A 57 6.31 -14.14 9.34
C SER A 57 6.04 -15.62 9.08
N LYS A 58 4.96 -15.95 8.38
CA LYS A 58 4.62 -17.35 8.05
C LYS A 58 5.62 -17.96 7.08
N GLU A 59 5.99 -17.22 6.02
CA GLU A 59 6.96 -17.67 5.02
C GLU A 59 8.32 -18.01 5.67
N LYS A 60 8.81 -17.12 6.55
CA LYS A 60 10.04 -17.37 7.31
C LYS A 60 9.95 -18.59 8.23
N GLN A 61 8.77 -18.87 8.78
CA GLN A 61 8.58 -20.01 9.67
C GLN A 61 8.53 -21.34 8.90
N SER A 62 8.00 -21.33 7.67
CA SER A 62 7.98 -22.49 6.77
C SER A 62 9.33 -22.82 6.13
N GLU A 63 10.25 -21.85 6.00
CA GLU A 63 11.60 -22.09 5.45
C GLU A 63 12.58 -22.70 6.48
N VAL A 64 12.22 -22.68 7.77
CA VAL A 64 13.09 -23.14 8.88
C VAL A 64 12.69 -24.53 9.39
N THR A 65 11.68 -25.17 8.79
CA THR A 65 11.22 -26.53 9.12
C THR A 65 11.49 -27.48 7.96
#